data_AF-A0A8T5J8M3-F1
#
_entry.id   AF-A0A8T5J8M3-F1
#
_cell.length_a   1.000
_cell.length_b   1.000
_cell.length_c   1.000
_cell.angle_alpha   90.00
_cell.angle_beta   90.00
_cell.angle_gamma   90.00
#
_symmetry.space_group_name_H-M   'P 1'
#
loop_
_entity.id
_entity.type
_entity.pdbx_description
1 polymer ?
#
loop_
_entity_poly.entity_id
_entity_poly.type
_entity_poly.pdbx_seq_one_letter_code
_entity_poly.pdbx_strand_id
1 'polypeptide(L)' 'MKKKYVIVQKPNLVLWVWFVSFILAKLFSKYILFDLVAFGAIFTWAWLEIFDGVNNFRKGLGIFVMIFILVSRMV' A
#
# COMPACT_ATOMS: atom_id res chain seq x y z
N MET A 1 11.85 -23.94 19.79
CA MET A 1 10.82 -23.19 19.04
C MET A 1 11.45 -22.55 17.81
N LYS A 2 11.24 -23.09 16.60
CA LYS A 2 11.74 -22.47 15.35
C LYS A 2 10.85 -21.26 15.04
N LYS A 3 11.34 -20.03 15.21
CA LYS A 3 10.66 -18.82 14.72
C LYS A 3 10.65 -18.87 13.19
N LYS A 4 9.57 -19.39 12.61
CA LYS A 4 9.35 -19.38 11.15
C LYS A 4 8.96 -17.95 10.77
N TYR A 5 9.95 -17.13 10.42
CA TYR A 5 9.68 -15.79 9.88
C TYR A 5 8.98 -15.98 8.53
N VAL A 6 7.65 -15.92 8.52
CA VAL A 6 6.87 -15.94 7.28
C VAL A 6 6.99 -14.55 6.65
N ILE A 7 8.04 -14.38 5.83
CA ILE A 7 8.37 -13.14 5.14
C ILE A 7 7.48 -12.94 3.90
N VAL A 8 7.11 -14.04 3.23
CA VAL A 8 6.30 -14.00 2.00
C VAL A 8 4.88 -14.44 2.30
N GLN A 9 3.93 -13.58 1.97
CA GLN A 9 2.49 -13.83 2.11
C GLN A 9 1.77 -13.43 0.83
N LYS A 10 0.58 -13.99 0.65
CA LYS A 10 -0.30 -13.60 -0.46
C LYS A 10 -0.61 -12.10 -0.35
N PRO A 11 -0.48 -11.32 -1.45
CA PRO A 11 -0.84 -9.91 -1.44
C PRO A 11 -2.30 -9.72 -1.05
N ASN A 12 -2.60 -8.66 -0.29
CA ASN A 12 -3.98 -8.32 0.00
C ASN A 12 -4.66 -7.70 -1.23
N LEU A 13 -5.99 -7.75 -1.22
CA LEU A 13 -6.81 -7.29 -2.35
C LEU A 13 -6.62 -5.79 -2.62
N VAL A 14 -6.36 -5.02 -1.57
CA VAL A 14 -6.12 -3.58 -1.64
C VAL A 14 -4.85 -3.24 -2.44
N LEU A 15 -3.76 -4.01 -2.32
CA LEU A 15 -2.56 -3.84 -3.15
C LEU A 15 -2.84 -4.04 -4.64
N TRP A 16 -3.70 -5.00 -4.98
CA TRP A 16 -4.09 -5.22 -6.37
C TRP A 16 -4.89 -4.04 -6.92
N VAL A 17 -5.82 -3.48 -6.14
CA VAL A 17 -6.57 -2.28 -6.51
C VAL A 17 -5.63 -1.10 -6.72
N TRP A 18 -4.65 -0.90 -5.82
CA TRP A 18 -3.61 0.11 -5.99
C TRP A 18 -2.84 -0.09 -7.29
N PHE A 19 -2.32 -1.29 -7.53
CA PHE A 19 -1.48 -1.58 -8.69
C PHE A 19 -2.21 -1.35 -10.01
N VAL A 20 -3.44 -1.83 -10.13
CA VAL A 20 -4.27 -1.63 -11.33
C VAL A 20 -4.59 -0.15 -11.51
N SER A 21 -5.02 0.54 -10.45
CA SER A 21 -5.38 1.96 -10.52
C SER A 21 -4.17 2.84 -10.84
N PHE A 22 -2.99 2.49 -10.35
CA PHE A 22 -1.74 3.17 -10.65
C PHE A 22 -1.34 3.03 -12.12
N ILE A 23 -1.46 1.84 -12.70
CA ILE A 23 -1.23 1.62 -14.14
C ILE A 23 -2.23 2.44 -14.96
N LEU A 24 -3.52 2.39 -14.60
CA LEU A 24 -4.55 3.16 -15.27
C LEU A 24 -4.31 4.67 -15.18
N ALA A 25 -3.88 5.18 -14.03
CA ALA A 25 -3.53 6.59 -13.86
C ALA A 25 -2.38 7.01 -14.80
N LYS A 26 -1.35 6.17 -14.94
CA LYS A 26 -0.23 6.43 -15.86
C LYS A 26 -0.65 6.40 -17.33
N LEU A 27 -1.55 5.50 -17.71
CA LEU A 27 -2.03 5.38 -19.10
C LEU A 27 -3.07 6.46 -19.45
N PHE A 28 -3.87 6.87 -18.47
CA PHE A 28 -5.01 7.76 -18.62
C PHE A 28 -4.87 8.99 -17.72
N SER A 29 -3.76 9.72 -17.90
CA SER A 29 -3.36 10.88 -17.10
C SER A 29 -4.34 12.07 -17.11
N LYS A 30 -5.37 12.03 -17.96
CA LYS A 30 -6.48 13.00 -17.96
C LYS A 30 -7.52 12.75 -16.86
N TYR A 31 -7.54 11.56 -16.24
CA TYR A 31 -8.57 11.16 -15.28
C TYR A 31 -8.03 11.15 -13.84
N ILE A 32 -8.32 12.23 -13.11
CA ILE A 32 -7.97 12.41 -11.68
C ILE A 32 -8.46 11.26 -10.78
N LEU A 33 -9.52 10.56 -11.19
CA LEU A 33 -10.13 9.48 -10.42
C LEU A 33 -9.15 8.33 -10.19
N PHE A 34 -8.35 7.96 -11.18
CA PHE A 34 -7.41 6.83 -11.05
C PHE A 34 -6.27 7.14 -10.08
N ASP A 35 -5.77 8.38 -10.10
CA ASP A 35 -4.78 8.84 -9.13
C ASP A 35 -5.34 8.85 -7.71
N LEU A 36 -6.60 9.30 -7.54
CA LEU A 36 -7.24 9.36 -6.24
C LEU A 36 -7.53 7.95 -5.68
N VAL A 37 -7.97 7.02 -6.53
CA VAL A 37 -8.17 5.61 -6.15
C VAL A 37 -6.84 4.92 -5.84
N ALA A 38 -5.80 5.16 -6.64
CA ALA A 38 -4.47 4.63 -6.36
C ALA A 38 -3.97 5.14 -5.00
N PHE A 39 -4.04 6.45 -4.75
CA PHE A 39 -3.65 7.03 -3.46
C PHE A 39 -4.47 6.45 -2.30
N GLY A 40 -5.80 6.39 -2.43
CA GLY A 40 -6.67 5.81 -1.40
C GLY A 40 -6.35 4.35 -1.12
N ALA A 41 -6.12 3.55 -2.15
CA ALA A 41 -5.79 2.14 -1.99
C ALA A 41 -4.46 1.93 -1.27
N ILE A 42 -3.39 2.64 -1.64
CA ILE A 42 -2.10 2.47 -0.94
C ILE A 42 -2.14 3.01 0.50
N PHE A 43 -2.93 4.07 0.75
CA PHE A 43 -3.17 4.57 2.10
C PHE A 43 -3.92 3.53 2.96
N THR A 44 -5.04 3.00 2.47
CA THR A 44 -5.81 1.97 3.15
C THR A 44 -4.95 0.72 3.39
N TRP A 45 -4.12 0.35 2.42
CA TRP A 45 -3.17 -0.73 2.55
C TRP A 45 -2.22 -0.51 3.73
N ALA A 46 -1.52 0.63 3.75
CA ALA A 46 -0.56 0.97 4.79
C ALA A 46 -1.23 1.02 6.17
N TRP A 47 -2.45 1.56 6.27
CA TRP A 47 -3.25 1.56 7.48
C TRP A 47 -3.51 0.14 8.00
N LEU A 48 -3.99 -0.76 7.13
CA LEU A 48 -4.25 -2.16 7.49
C LEU A 48 -2.98 -2.87 7.94
N GLU A 49 -1.84 -2.60 7.30
CA GLU A 49 -0.57 -3.18 7.73
C GLU A 49 -0.15 -2.74 9.13
N ILE A 50 -0.36 -1.46 9.47
CA ILE A 50 0.02 -0.90 10.78
C ILE A 50 -0.80 -1.55 11.90
N PHE A 51 -2.13 -1.60 11.72
CA PHE A 51 -3.04 -2.07 12.76
C PHE A 51 -3.24 -3.59 12.76
N ASP A 52 -3.52 -4.17 11.59
CA ASP A 52 -3.88 -5.58 11.41
C ASP A 52 -2.74 -6.45 10.83
N GLY A 53 -1.52 -5.89 10.71
CA GLY A 53 -0.36 -6.62 10.24
C GLY A 53 -0.03 -7.83 11.11
N VAL A 54 0.08 -9.01 10.48
CA VAL A 54 0.32 -10.29 11.18
C VAL A 54 1.74 -10.45 11.74
N ASN A 55 2.69 -9.60 11.32
CA ASN A 55 4.07 -9.63 11.82
C ASN A 55 4.66 -8.21 11.90
N ASN A 56 5.70 -8.05 12.72
CA ASN A 56 6.34 -6.74 12.94
C ASN A 56 6.98 -6.16 11.68
N PHE A 57 7.42 -7.01 10.74
CA PHE A 57 7.96 -6.57 9.46
C PHE A 57 6.91 -5.85 8.62
N ARG A 58 5.71 -6.44 8.47
CA ARG A 58 4.57 -5.85 7.75
C ARG A 58 4.09 -4.58 8.41
N LYS A 59 3.97 -4.56 9.75
CA LYS A 59 3.66 -3.32 10.49
C LYS A 59 4.68 -2.22 10.20
N GLY A 60 5.97 -2.53 10.28
CA GLY A 60 7.04 -1.59 9.95
C GLY A 60 6.98 -1.09 8.50
N LEU A 61 6.69 -1.98 7.54
CA LEU A 61 6.53 -1.62 6.14
C LEU A 61 5.29 -0.74 5.92
N GLY A 62 4.19 -1.00 6.63
CA GLY A 62 3.02 -0.13 6.66
C GLY A 62 3.33 1.28 7.13
N ILE A 63 4.07 1.43 8.24
CA ILE A 63 4.53 2.74 8.75
C ILE A 63 5.39 3.44 7.70
N PHE A 64 6.37 2.73 7.15
CA PHE A 64 7.29 3.28 6.15
C PHE A 64 6.53 3.78 4.91
N VAL A 65 5.62 2.96 4.36
CA VAL A 65 4.80 3.33 3.20
C VAL A 65 3.89 4.51 3.54
N MET A 66 3.27 4.53 4.72
CA MET A 66 2.42 5.65 5.16
C MET A 66 3.18 6.99 5.18
N ILE A 67 4.39 7.00 5.74
CA ILE A 67 5.24 8.20 5.75
C ILE A 67 5.62 8.58 4.33
N PHE A 68 6.08 7.60 3.53
CA PHE A 68 6.50 7.83 2.15
C PHE A 68 5.38 8.47 1.30
N ILE A 69 4.16 7.93 1.35
CA ILE A 69 3.04 8.46 0.56
C ILE A 69 2.64 9.87 1.00
N LEU A 70 2.66 10.16 2.31
CA LEU A 70 2.32 11.48 2.84
C LEU A 70 3.37 12.52 2.44
N VAL A 71 4.66 12.21 2.60
CA VAL A 71 5.76 13.10 2.17
C VAL A 71 5.72 13.33 0.67
N SER A 72 5.52 12.27 -0.13
CA SER A 72 5.44 12.39 -1.60
C SER A 72 4.26 13.23 -2.10
N ARG A 73 3.23 13.45 -1.25
CA ARG A 73 2.08 14.27 -1.57
C ARG A 73 2.27 15.73 -1.18
N MET A 74 3.20 16.01 -0.27
CA MET A 74 3.50 17.36 0.22
C MET A 74 4.57 18.07 -0.62
N VAL A 75 5.42 17.31 -1.32
CA VAL A 75 6.46 17.81 -2.24
C VAL A 75 5.90 17.83 -3.66
#